data_AF-A0A7K0SVM1-F1
#
_entry.id   AF-A0A7K0SVM1-F1
#
_cell.length_a   1.000
_cell.length_b   1.000
_cell.length_c   1.000
_cell.angle_alpha   90.00
_cell.angle_beta   90.00
_cell.angle_gamma   90.00
#
_symmetry.space_group_name_H-M   'P 1'
#
loop_
_entity.id
_entity.type
_entity.pdbx_description
1 polymer ?
#
loop_
_entity_poly.entity_id
_entity_poly.type
_entity_poly.pdbx_seq_one_letter_code
_entity_poly.pdbx_strand_id
1 'polypeptide(L)'
;MAFKRGIPNAQGWRNLEVISNEPHTGWTFPTTSTPLLVMHHLSDLHVCDAQSPIRPEFLDRWADPDSPIRELVGTIGTYRAHSMLSSQVVEAMVQSLNEISHGPLSGHAVNAAIVTGDTTDNAQVNEVNWYLALLDGQEIRPDSGSFEKYEGTIDDGPDHYDVKYWHPHGTPLGKEDDQARSLYGYPIVPGLLDSCRMPFKATGLNVPWYAVHGNHDALLQGTVTPNPGTQAAMVADKRYEALPSTMTLEETLAAFNEIGPADYPTSSDAPFVTVTPDAQRRAVNRGEFAQLHVQSPGLPPGHGFTSENVLDQKMYYASDVGSVRLLVIDSVNHFGGWQGSLGEDQFIWLENQIANSEKYVVLASHHPLTTMFNDYSPAGRR
;
A
#
# COMPACT_ATOMS: atom_id res chain seq x y z
N MET A 1 -2.92 -19.20 13.29
CA MET A 1 -2.82 -18.68 14.69
C MET A 1 -3.67 -17.42 14.78
N ALA A 2 -4.43 -17.19 15.86
CA ALA A 2 -5.24 -15.97 15.99
C ALA A 2 -4.62 -15.00 17.03
N PHE A 3 -4.92 -13.71 16.88
CA PHE A 3 -4.42 -12.65 17.74
C PHE A 3 -5.57 -11.80 18.28
N LYS A 4 -5.46 -11.37 19.53
CA LYS A 4 -6.33 -10.33 20.12
C LYS A 4 -5.49 -9.21 20.73
N ARG A 5 -6.12 -8.07 20.99
CA ARG A 5 -5.51 -7.02 21.82
C ARG A 5 -5.47 -7.48 23.28
N GLY A 6 -4.30 -7.42 23.89
CA GLY A 6 -4.09 -7.75 25.30
C GLY A 6 -4.62 -6.68 26.26
N ILE A 7 -4.26 -6.86 27.53
CA ILE A 7 -4.54 -5.89 28.60
C ILE A 7 -3.71 -4.61 28.34
N PRO A 8 -4.32 -3.41 28.43
CA PRO A 8 -3.59 -2.16 28.23
C PRO A 8 -2.60 -1.92 29.36
N ASN A 9 -1.45 -1.33 29.05
CA ASN A 9 -0.57 -0.76 30.06
C ASN A 9 -1.17 0.54 30.64
N ALA A 10 -0.44 1.20 31.55
CA ALA A 10 -0.92 2.40 32.23
C ALA A 10 -1.27 3.58 31.29
N GLN A 11 -0.71 3.61 30.08
CA GLN A 11 -0.92 4.67 29.07
C GLN A 11 -1.82 4.21 27.91
N GLY A 12 -2.32 2.97 27.94
CA GLY A 12 -3.32 2.46 27.00
C GLY A 12 -2.77 1.54 25.90
N TRP A 13 -1.46 1.43 25.72
CA TRP A 13 -0.86 0.49 24.76
C TRP A 13 -1.22 -0.96 25.10
N ARG A 14 -1.54 -1.75 24.06
CA ARG A 14 -1.92 -3.16 24.19
C ARG A 14 -1.01 -4.00 23.30
N ASN A 15 -0.27 -4.93 23.91
CA ASN A 15 0.42 -5.96 23.15
C ASN A 15 -0.59 -6.89 22.46
N LEU A 16 -0.19 -7.49 21.34
CA LEU A 16 -0.95 -8.59 20.75
C LEU A 16 -0.73 -9.86 21.58
N GLU A 17 -1.82 -10.55 21.90
CA GLU A 17 -1.80 -11.84 22.58
C GLU A 17 -2.21 -12.93 21.58
N VAL A 18 -1.40 -13.98 21.51
CA VAL A 18 -1.75 -15.19 20.76
C VAL A 18 -2.91 -15.89 21.46
N ILE A 19 -3.92 -16.24 20.68
CA ILE A 19 -5.08 -17.00 21.12
C ILE A 19 -5.33 -18.19 20.20
N SER A 20 -6.14 -19.13 20.70
CA SER A 20 -6.70 -20.18 19.85
C SER A 20 -7.52 -19.56 18.72
N ASN A 21 -7.54 -20.21 17.56
CA ASN A 21 -8.38 -19.81 16.44
C ASN A 21 -9.84 -19.67 16.88
N GLU A 22 -10.51 -18.62 16.42
CA GLU A 22 -11.92 -18.42 16.71
C GLU A 22 -12.78 -19.39 15.88
N PRO A 23 -13.90 -19.89 16.43
CA PRO A 23 -14.86 -20.64 15.63
C PRO A 23 -15.44 -19.73 14.54
N HIS A 24 -15.80 -20.32 13.40
CA HIS A 24 -16.54 -19.60 12.36
C HIS A 24 -17.80 -18.97 12.94
N THR A 25 -18.05 -17.70 12.62
CA THR A 25 -19.28 -16.99 12.96
C THR A 25 -20.04 -16.63 11.68
N GLY A 26 -21.34 -16.90 11.66
CA GLY A 26 -22.21 -16.55 10.53
C GLY A 26 -23.09 -17.71 10.03
N TRP A 27 -23.51 -17.60 8.78
CA TRP A 27 -24.45 -18.53 8.13
C TRP A 27 -23.85 -19.91 7.91
N THR A 28 -24.67 -20.95 8.01
CA THR A 28 -24.26 -22.31 7.66
C THR A 28 -24.23 -22.48 6.14
N PHE A 29 -23.19 -23.15 5.63
CA PHE A 29 -23.16 -23.51 4.22
C PHE A 29 -24.27 -24.53 3.91
N PRO A 30 -24.99 -24.40 2.78
CA PRO A 30 -26.05 -25.35 2.44
C PRO A 30 -25.52 -26.77 2.32
N THR A 31 -26.29 -27.76 2.82
CA THR A 31 -25.91 -29.19 2.82
C THR A 31 -25.79 -29.77 1.41
N THR A 32 -26.39 -29.12 0.41
CA THR A 32 -26.33 -29.52 -1.01
C THR A 32 -26.03 -28.28 -1.86
N SER A 33 -24.76 -27.88 -1.92
CA SER A 33 -24.28 -26.81 -2.79
C SER A 33 -22.81 -27.05 -3.12
N THR A 34 -22.37 -26.58 -4.28
CA THR A 34 -20.96 -26.56 -4.69
C THR A 34 -20.60 -25.11 -4.99
N PRO A 35 -19.60 -24.51 -4.31
CA PRO A 35 -19.15 -23.17 -4.66
C PRO A 35 -18.57 -23.18 -6.07
N LEU A 36 -18.83 -22.12 -6.84
CA LEU A 36 -18.25 -21.94 -8.18
C LEU A 36 -16.75 -21.62 -8.12
N LEU A 37 -16.34 -20.93 -7.05
CA LEU A 37 -14.97 -20.51 -6.79
C LEU A 37 -14.82 -20.17 -5.31
N VAL A 38 -13.67 -20.54 -4.72
CA VAL A 38 -13.27 -20.13 -3.37
C VAL A 38 -11.94 -19.39 -3.50
N MET A 39 -11.89 -18.13 -3.08
CA MET A 39 -10.67 -17.30 -3.16
C MET A 39 -10.31 -16.71 -1.81
N HIS A 40 -9.00 -16.56 -1.58
CA HIS A 40 -8.50 -15.56 -0.65
C HIS A 40 -8.65 -14.17 -1.27
N HIS A 41 -9.02 -13.19 -0.46
CA HIS A 41 -9.12 -11.79 -0.88
C HIS A 41 -8.20 -10.96 0.00
N LEU A 42 -7.21 -10.35 -0.62
CA LEU A 42 -6.31 -9.36 -0.03
C LEU A 42 -6.56 -8.02 -0.69
N SER A 43 -6.27 -6.94 0.02
CA SER A 43 -6.30 -5.57 -0.49
C SER A 43 -5.41 -4.71 0.41
N ASP A 44 -4.95 -3.57 -0.09
CA ASP A 44 -4.33 -2.52 0.73
C ASP A 44 -3.14 -3.05 1.54
N LEU A 45 -2.24 -3.75 0.84
CA LEU A 45 -1.01 -4.28 1.45
C LEU A 45 -0.09 -3.12 1.89
N HIS A 46 -0.12 -2.02 1.13
CA HIS A 46 0.68 -0.81 1.34
C HIS A 46 2.14 -1.14 1.70
N VAL A 47 2.77 -2.00 0.90
CA VAL A 47 4.21 -2.28 1.03
C VAL A 47 4.96 -0.98 0.79
N CYS A 48 5.71 -0.57 1.80
CA CYS A 48 6.11 0.82 1.98
C CYS A 48 7.62 0.94 2.15
N ASP A 49 8.26 1.76 1.31
CA ASP A 49 9.58 2.29 1.57
C ASP A 49 9.48 3.46 2.56
N ALA A 50 9.53 3.16 3.86
CA ALA A 50 9.46 4.18 4.91
C ALA A 50 10.64 5.19 4.86
N GLN A 51 11.71 4.87 4.12
CA GLN A 51 12.89 5.72 3.96
C GLN A 51 12.81 6.59 2.69
N SER A 52 11.74 6.50 1.91
CA SER A 52 11.55 7.27 0.69
C SER A 52 11.54 8.79 0.95
N PRO A 53 12.34 9.61 0.22
CA PRO A 53 12.57 11.02 0.53
C PRO A 53 11.35 11.94 0.46
N ILE A 54 10.37 11.62 -0.40
CA ILE A 54 9.22 12.51 -0.65
C ILE A 54 7.94 12.06 0.04
N ARG A 55 8.05 11.16 1.02
CA ARG A 55 6.92 10.87 1.90
C ARG A 55 6.62 12.11 2.74
N PRO A 56 5.36 12.57 2.80
CA PRO A 56 5.02 13.79 3.52
C PRO A 56 4.58 13.49 4.96
N GLU A 57 5.35 12.67 5.72
CA GLU A 57 4.97 12.29 7.09
C GLU A 57 4.87 13.50 8.02
N PHE A 58 5.53 14.61 7.69
CA PHE A 58 5.44 15.84 8.46
C PHE A 58 4.06 16.49 8.42
N LEU A 59 3.21 16.14 7.45
CA LEU A 59 1.83 16.64 7.40
C LEU A 59 0.97 16.02 8.49
N ASP A 60 1.23 14.78 8.90
CA ASP A 60 0.37 14.03 9.81
C ASP A 60 0.21 14.69 11.19
N ARG A 61 1.23 15.46 11.62
CA ARG A 61 1.21 16.22 12.89
C ARG A 61 0.04 17.21 12.99
N TRP A 62 -0.51 17.65 11.86
CA TRP A 62 -1.66 18.56 11.84
C TRP A 62 -2.98 17.84 12.08
N ALA A 63 -3.01 16.53 11.87
CA ALA A 63 -4.11 15.65 12.26
C ALA A 63 -3.96 15.15 13.69
N ASP A 64 -2.87 15.42 14.42
CA ASP A 64 -2.69 14.94 15.80
C ASP A 64 -3.78 15.43 16.77
N PRO A 65 -4.10 14.67 17.84
CA PRO A 65 -5.07 15.09 18.87
C PRO A 65 -4.80 16.44 19.53
N ASP A 66 -3.54 16.88 19.58
CA ASP A 66 -3.11 18.17 20.15
C ASP A 66 -3.07 19.31 19.12
N SER A 67 -3.34 19.04 17.84
CA SER A 67 -3.38 20.05 16.79
C SER A 67 -4.61 20.95 16.91
N PRO A 68 -4.46 22.30 16.89
CA PRO A 68 -5.57 23.23 17.02
C PRO A 68 -6.52 23.23 15.81
N ILE A 69 -6.11 22.59 14.71
CA ILE A 69 -6.86 22.51 13.46
C ILE A 69 -7.29 21.08 13.12
N ARG A 70 -7.12 20.12 14.04
CA ARG A 70 -7.49 18.72 13.83
C ARG A 70 -8.93 18.56 13.30
N GLU A 71 -9.88 19.32 13.85
CA GLU A 71 -11.29 19.27 13.43
C GLU A 71 -11.50 19.74 11.99
N LEU A 72 -10.64 20.63 11.48
CA LEU A 72 -10.68 21.12 10.11
C LEU A 72 -10.03 20.14 9.13
N VAL A 73 -8.89 19.56 9.51
CA VAL A 73 -8.09 18.72 8.60
C VAL A 73 -8.51 17.25 8.61
N GLY A 74 -9.16 16.79 9.68
CA GLY A 74 -9.55 15.39 9.83
C GLY A 74 -8.34 14.45 9.93
N THR A 75 -8.28 13.47 9.03
CA THR A 75 -7.19 12.48 8.95
C THR A 75 -6.36 12.74 7.70
N ILE A 76 -5.03 12.82 7.84
CA ILE A 76 -4.10 12.98 6.73
C ILE A 76 -3.54 11.61 6.29
N GLY A 77 -3.08 10.79 7.25
CA GLY A 77 -2.75 9.39 7.00
C GLY A 77 -1.39 9.15 6.33
N THR A 78 -0.45 10.10 6.44
CA THR A 78 0.85 10.02 5.75
C THR A 78 1.93 9.36 6.62
N TYR A 79 1.71 9.28 7.94
CA TYR A 79 2.60 8.59 8.88
C TYR A 79 1.88 7.45 9.59
N ARG A 80 2.52 6.27 9.65
CA ARG A 80 2.11 5.16 10.51
C ARG A 80 3.36 4.62 11.21
N ALA A 81 3.31 4.53 12.54
CA ALA A 81 4.46 4.16 13.37
C ALA A 81 5.14 2.83 12.97
N HIS A 82 4.37 1.89 12.40
CA HIS A 82 4.86 0.57 12.01
C HIS A 82 5.07 0.41 10.50
N SER A 83 5.04 1.47 9.68
CA SER A 83 5.17 1.38 8.21
C SER A 83 6.45 0.66 7.75
N MET A 84 7.55 0.79 8.50
CA MET A 84 8.81 0.09 8.22
C MET A 84 8.73 -1.44 8.39
N LEU A 85 7.65 -1.95 9.00
CA LEU A 85 7.36 -3.38 9.15
C LEU A 85 6.35 -3.91 8.13
N SER A 86 5.98 -3.11 7.12
CA SER A 86 4.98 -3.49 6.11
C SER A 86 5.29 -4.83 5.45
N SER A 87 6.55 -5.10 5.10
CA SER A 87 6.98 -6.39 4.53
C SER A 87 6.77 -7.57 5.48
N GLN A 88 7.05 -7.41 6.76
CA GLN A 88 6.82 -8.46 7.77
C GLN A 88 5.33 -8.66 8.05
N VAL A 89 4.51 -7.60 7.99
CA VAL A 89 3.06 -7.70 8.10
C VAL A 89 2.49 -8.51 6.93
N VAL A 90 2.90 -8.21 5.70
CA VAL A 90 2.47 -8.96 4.51
C VAL A 90 2.95 -10.42 4.57
N GLU A 91 4.18 -10.69 5.01
CA GLU A 91 4.65 -12.06 5.23
C GLU A 91 3.78 -12.81 6.26
N ALA A 92 3.42 -12.17 7.37
CA ALA A 92 2.51 -12.76 8.36
C ALA A 92 1.10 -13.00 7.80
N MET A 93 0.61 -12.12 6.91
CA MET A 93 -0.66 -12.32 6.18
C MET A 93 -0.58 -13.54 5.27
N VAL A 94 0.49 -13.67 4.48
CA VAL A 94 0.73 -14.82 3.58
C VAL A 94 0.78 -16.13 4.36
N GLN A 95 1.55 -16.18 5.45
CA GLN A 95 1.60 -17.36 6.33
C GLN A 95 0.21 -17.73 6.87
N SER A 96 -0.57 -16.74 7.31
CA SER A 96 -1.92 -16.96 7.83
C SER A 96 -2.88 -17.50 6.77
N LEU A 97 -2.83 -16.96 5.54
CA LEU A 97 -3.66 -17.44 4.43
C LEU A 97 -3.28 -18.86 3.99
N ASN A 98 -2.00 -19.20 4.05
CA ASN A 98 -1.50 -20.53 3.72
C ASN A 98 -1.97 -21.61 4.72
N GLU A 99 -2.27 -21.25 5.98
CA GLU A 99 -2.92 -22.16 6.93
C GLU A 99 -4.38 -22.47 6.52
N ILE A 100 -5.01 -21.60 5.73
CA ILE A 100 -6.40 -21.73 5.28
C ILE A 100 -6.43 -22.33 3.87
N SER A 101 -6.35 -23.66 3.81
CA SER A 101 -6.38 -24.41 2.53
C SER A 101 -7.79 -24.69 2.01
N HIS A 102 -8.81 -24.60 2.86
CA HIS A 102 -10.21 -24.87 2.53
C HIS A 102 -11.11 -23.75 3.08
N GLY A 103 -12.17 -23.42 2.33
CA GLY A 103 -13.17 -22.46 2.78
C GLY A 103 -13.82 -22.93 4.08
N PRO A 104 -13.83 -22.11 5.16
CA PRO A 104 -14.27 -22.55 6.49
C PRO A 104 -15.74 -22.97 6.53
N LEU A 105 -16.54 -22.47 5.58
CA LEU A 105 -17.95 -22.80 5.42
C LEU A 105 -18.21 -23.95 4.46
N SER A 106 -17.64 -23.87 3.26
CA SER A 106 -17.93 -24.83 2.19
C SER A 106 -17.14 -26.13 2.36
N GLY A 107 -16.03 -26.13 3.09
CA GLY A 107 -15.08 -27.25 3.14
C GLY A 107 -14.39 -27.54 1.82
N HIS A 108 -14.54 -26.69 0.80
CA HIS A 108 -13.91 -26.86 -0.51
C HIS A 108 -12.54 -26.18 -0.52
N ALA A 109 -11.59 -26.74 -1.28
CA ALA A 109 -10.24 -26.17 -1.40
C ALA A 109 -10.28 -24.73 -1.94
N VAL A 110 -9.39 -23.88 -1.41
CA VAL A 110 -9.16 -22.55 -1.96
C VAL A 110 -8.52 -22.69 -3.33
N ASN A 111 -9.10 -22.03 -4.34
CA ASN A 111 -8.69 -22.16 -5.74
C ASN A 111 -7.61 -21.15 -6.15
N ALA A 112 -7.67 -19.94 -5.59
CA ALA A 112 -6.83 -18.82 -5.96
C ALA A 112 -6.85 -17.74 -4.86
N ALA A 113 -6.05 -16.70 -5.03
CA ALA A 113 -6.16 -15.44 -4.31
C ALA A 113 -6.41 -14.28 -5.29
N ILE A 114 -7.02 -13.21 -4.81
CA ILE A 114 -7.09 -11.93 -5.52
C ILE A 114 -6.59 -10.82 -4.62
N VAL A 115 -5.76 -9.93 -5.18
CA VAL A 115 -5.20 -8.77 -4.49
C VAL A 115 -5.80 -7.53 -5.14
N THR A 116 -6.77 -6.90 -4.48
CA THR A 116 -7.59 -5.82 -5.07
C THR A 116 -6.90 -4.44 -5.07
N GLY A 117 -5.60 -4.40 -5.32
CA GLY A 117 -4.82 -3.17 -5.44
C GLY A 117 -4.31 -2.61 -4.12
N ASP A 118 -3.65 -1.46 -4.25
CA ASP A 118 -2.95 -0.77 -3.17
C ASP A 118 -1.90 -1.67 -2.52
N THR A 119 -1.12 -2.30 -3.39
CA THR A 119 -0.04 -3.21 -3.01
C THR A 119 1.20 -2.46 -2.56
N THR A 120 1.45 -1.30 -3.16
CA THR A 120 2.53 -0.37 -2.79
C THR A 120 1.97 0.84 -2.04
N ASP A 121 2.82 1.70 -1.50
CA ASP A 121 2.38 2.91 -0.78
C ASP A 121 2.60 4.19 -1.58
N ASN A 122 3.64 4.23 -2.41
CA ASN A 122 4.05 5.42 -3.15
C ASN A 122 4.42 5.10 -4.61
N ALA A 123 3.81 4.04 -5.17
CA ALA A 123 3.98 3.57 -6.53
C ALA A 123 5.46 3.32 -6.93
N GLN A 124 6.33 2.94 -6.00
CA GLN A 124 7.76 2.86 -6.29
C GLN A 124 8.17 1.49 -6.86
N VAL A 125 9.21 1.47 -7.70
CA VAL A 125 9.70 0.21 -8.29
C VAL A 125 10.24 -0.76 -7.23
N ASN A 126 10.96 -0.27 -6.21
CA ASN A 126 11.36 -1.11 -5.07
C ASN A 126 10.16 -1.70 -4.32
N GLU A 127 9.12 -0.90 -4.04
CA GLU A 127 7.89 -1.37 -3.39
C GLU A 127 7.19 -2.45 -4.23
N VAL A 128 7.11 -2.28 -5.56
CA VAL A 128 6.54 -3.29 -6.48
C VAL A 128 7.33 -4.61 -6.40
N ASN A 129 8.66 -4.52 -6.47
CA ASN A 129 9.52 -5.70 -6.37
C ASN A 129 9.37 -6.41 -5.02
N TRP A 130 9.22 -5.66 -3.94
CA TRP A 130 9.04 -6.22 -2.61
C TRP A 130 7.74 -7.00 -2.46
N TYR A 131 6.58 -6.44 -2.86
CA TYR A 131 5.33 -7.18 -2.71
C TYR A 131 5.26 -8.39 -3.65
N LEU A 132 5.80 -8.31 -4.87
CA LEU A 132 5.92 -9.48 -5.75
C LEU A 132 6.77 -10.56 -5.07
N ALA A 133 7.93 -10.20 -4.53
CA ALA A 133 8.78 -11.14 -3.80
C ALA A 133 8.05 -11.76 -2.60
N LEU A 134 7.25 -10.98 -1.87
CA LEU A 134 6.46 -11.45 -0.73
C LEU A 134 5.40 -12.47 -1.15
N LEU A 135 4.62 -12.17 -2.19
CA LEU A 135 3.53 -13.03 -2.65
C LEU A 135 4.01 -14.25 -3.44
N ASP A 136 5.16 -14.17 -4.10
CA ASP A 136 5.75 -15.26 -4.90
C ASP A 136 6.81 -16.06 -4.13
N GLY A 137 7.03 -15.74 -2.86
CA GLY A 137 7.92 -16.48 -1.98
C GLY A 137 9.38 -16.38 -2.43
N GLN A 138 9.84 -15.19 -2.78
CA GLN A 138 11.21 -14.89 -3.20
C GLN A 138 12.04 -14.34 -2.03
N GLU A 139 13.35 -14.21 -2.25
CA GLU A 139 14.19 -13.46 -1.32
C GLU A 139 13.88 -11.97 -1.45
N ILE A 140 13.78 -11.28 -0.32
CA ILE A 140 13.48 -9.86 -0.23
C ILE A 140 14.45 -9.20 0.73
N ARG A 141 14.91 -7.99 0.38
CA ARG A 141 15.51 -7.04 1.31
C ARG A 141 14.62 -5.80 1.35
N PRO A 142 13.84 -5.58 2.42
CA PRO A 142 12.96 -4.41 2.55
C PRO A 142 13.75 -3.19 3.02
N ASP A 143 14.71 -2.75 2.20
CA ASP A 143 15.61 -1.64 2.49
C ASP A 143 15.95 -0.86 1.21
N SER A 144 16.18 0.44 1.34
CA SER A 144 16.47 1.37 0.24
C SER A 144 17.50 2.40 0.68
N GLY A 145 18.20 3.03 -0.27
CA GLY A 145 19.26 3.98 0.07
C GLY A 145 20.46 3.29 0.73
N SER A 146 20.76 3.62 1.99
CA SER A 146 21.88 3.01 2.71
C SER A 146 21.51 1.72 3.42
N PHE A 147 22.20 0.62 3.08
CA PHE A 147 22.11 -0.63 3.83
C PHE A 147 22.89 -0.63 5.16
N GLU A 148 23.57 0.46 5.50
CA GLU A 148 24.37 0.58 6.72
C GLU A 148 23.60 1.30 7.85
N LYS A 149 22.57 2.08 7.53
CA LYS A 149 21.81 2.90 8.50
C LYS A 149 20.39 3.15 8.04
N TYR A 150 19.47 3.39 8.98
CA TYR A 150 18.10 3.76 8.68
C TYR A 150 18.01 5.26 8.36
N GLU A 151 17.22 5.65 7.35
CA GLU A 151 17.12 7.04 6.86
C GLU A 151 15.66 7.52 6.71
N GLY A 152 14.78 7.11 7.64
CA GLY A 152 13.40 7.59 7.75
C GLY A 152 13.15 8.43 9.02
N THR A 153 11.95 9.02 9.15
CA THR A 153 11.62 9.97 10.24
C THR A 153 11.63 9.41 11.67
N ILE A 154 11.63 8.08 11.80
CA ILE A 154 11.67 7.37 13.10
C ILE A 154 13.10 7.03 13.56
N ASP A 155 14.12 7.51 12.85
CA ASP A 155 15.51 7.42 13.28
C ASP A 155 15.74 8.23 14.56
N ASP A 156 16.48 7.67 15.51
CA ASP A 156 16.73 8.27 16.83
C ASP A 156 18.04 9.11 16.87
N GLY A 157 18.60 9.47 15.71
CA GLY A 157 19.67 10.44 15.61
C GLY A 157 19.30 11.77 16.29
N PRO A 158 20.08 12.28 17.26
CA PRO A 158 19.70 13.46 18.04
C PRO A 158 19.55 14.74 17.21
N ASP A 159 20.15 14.80 16.03
CA ASP A 159 20.07 15.94 15.11
C ASP A 159 18.72 16.04 14.39
N HIS A 160 17.99 14.92 14.25
CA HIS A 160 16.73 14.84 13.48
C HIS A 160 15.57 14.23 14.30
N TYR A 161 15.79 14.02 15.60
CA TYR A 161 14.77 13.53 16.53
C TYR A 161 13.59 14.51 16.66
N ASP A 162 12.40 14.08 16.23
CA ASP A 162 11.13 14.78 16.39
C ASP A 162 10.18 13.96 17.29
N VAL A 163 9.71 14.57 18.38
CA VAL A 163 8.81 13.94 19.37
C VAL A 163 7.45 13.56 18.78
N LYS A 164 7.10 14.04 17.59
CA LYS A 164 5.88 13.69 16.86
C LYS A 164 5.90 12.29 16.26
N TYR A 165 7.09 11.69 16.10
CA TYR A 165 7.22 10.32 15.61
C TYR A 165 7.54 9.35 16.75
N TRP A 166 7.13 8.09 16.60
CA TRP A 166 7.58 7.03 17.49
C TRP A 166 9.02 6.63 17.14
N HIS A 167 9.91 6.70 18.12
CA HIS A 167 11.31 6.28 18.00
C HIS A 167 11.50 4.95 18.72
N PRO A 168 11.60 3.82 18.00
CA PRO A 168 11.56 2.50 18.62
C PRO A 168 12.79 2.19 19.47
N HIS A 169 13.94 2.84 19.24
CA HIS A 169 15.17 2.57 19.99
C HIS A 169 15.22 3.25 21.36
N GLY A 170 14.42 4.29 21.58
CA GLY A 170 14.37 5.02 22.84
C GLY A 170 14.57 6.52 22.68
N THR A 171 14.80 7.21 23.79
CA THR A 171 14.99 8.67 23.81
C THR A 171 16.49 8.97 23.76
N PRO A 172 16.95 9.76 22.78
CA PRO A 172 18.35 10.18 22.74
C PRO A 172 18.72 11.00 23.97
N LEU A 173 19.98 10.93 24.40
CA LEU A 173 20.46 11.66 25.57
C LEU A 173 20.20 13.16 25.44
N GLY A 174 19.52 13.75 26.44
CA GLY A 174 19.21 15.18 26.47
C GLY A 174 17.98 15.60 25.66
N LYS A 175 17.24 14.65 25.08
CA LYS A 175 15.93 14.88 24.44
C LYS A 175 14.78 14.49 25.37
N GLU A 176 13.59 15.00 25.06
CA GLU A 176 12.34 14.58 25.69
C GLU A 176 11.81 13.29 25.06
N ASP A 177 11.07 12.50 25.82
CA ASP A 177 10.44 11.29 25.33
C ASP A 177 9.42 11.60 24.23
N ASP A 178 9.33 10.76 23.20
CA ASP A 178 8.37 11.01 22.12
C ASP A 178 6.92 10.86 22.60
N GLN A 179 6.00 11.45 21.85
CA GLN A 179 4.59 11.47 22.22
C GLN A 179 3.98 10.06 22.20
N ALA A 180 4.43 9.17 21.31
CA ALA A 180 3.96 7.79 21.25
C ALA A 180 4.24 7.02 22.55
N ARG A 181 5.44 7.18 23.12
CA ARG A 181 5.84 6.54 24.38
C ARG A 181 5.28 7.26 25.60
N SER A 182 5.43 8.57 25.67
CA SER A 182 5.03 9.34 26.86
C SER A 182 3.52 9.38 27.06
N LEU A 183 2.73 9.55 26.00
CA LEU A 183 1.28 9.70 26.07
C LEU A 183 0.54 8.37 25.91
N TYR A 184 1.04 7.47 25.05
CA TYR A 184 0.30 6.27 24.66
C TYR A 184 1.00 4.95 25.07
N GLY A 185 2.20 5.02 25.64
CA GLY A 185 2.90 3.87 26.20
C GLY A 185 3.44 2.89 25.16
N TYR A 186 3.78 3.38 23.96
CA TYR A 186 4.44 2.57 22.94
C TYR A 186 5.73 1.91 23.48
N PRO A 187 6.12 0.74 22.95
CA PRO A 187 7.28 0.02 23.46
C PRO A 187 8.60 0.64 22.99
N ILE A 188 9.65 0.37 23.76
CA ILE A 188 11.04 0.48 23.30
C ILE A 188 11.47 -0.89 22.80
N VAL A 189 11.92 -0.95 21.56
CA VAL A 189 12.39 -2.14 20.84
C VAL A 189 13.77 -1.86 20.26
N PRO A 190 14.85 -2.03 21.06
CA PRO A 190 16.21 -1.77 20.59
C PRO A 190 16.58 -2.64 19.39
N GLY A 191 17.26 -2.06 18.40
CA GLY A 191 17.68 -2.77 17.18
C GLY A 191 16.56 -3.06 16.17
N LEU A 192 15.35 -2.51 16.37
CA LEU A 192 14.23 -2.73 15.45
C LEU A 192 14.53 -2.23 14.02
N LEU A 193 15.02 -1.01 13.88
CA LEU A 193 15.34 -0.41 12.57
C LEU A 193 16.45 -1.13 11.79
N ASP A 194 17.36 -1.81 12.48
CA ASP A 194 18.33 -2.69 11.83
C ASP A 194 17.67 -4.00 11.40
N SER A 195 16.91 -4.61 12.32
CA SER A 195 16.30 -5.92 12.12
C SER A 195 15.24 -5.91 11.01
N CYS A 196 14.41 -4.86 10.92
CA CYS A 196 13.30 -4.81 9.96
C CYS A 196 13.77 -4.69 8.50
N ARG A 197 15.01 -4.25 8.27
CA ARG A 197 15.62 -4.05 6.95
C ARG A 197 16.46 -5.23 6.47
N MET A 198 16.70 -6.21 7.34
CA MET A 198 17.50 -7.39 6.99
C MET A 198 16.80 -8.23 5.93
N PRO A 199 17.56 -8.84 5.00
CA PRO A 199 16.99 -9.73 4.00
C PRO A 199 16.38 -10.98 4.64
N PHE A 200 15.29 -11.46 4.05
CA PHE A 200 14.66 -12.73 4.42
C PHE A 200 14.05 -13.43 3.20
N LYS A 201 13.76 -14.72 3.35
CA LYS A 201 13.03 -15.51 2.35
C LYS A 201 11.54 -15.48 2.68
N ALA A 202 10.74 -14.87 1.83
CA ALA A 202 9.30 -14.86 1.98
C ALA A 202 8.70 -16.25 1.73
N THR A 203 7.54 -16.52 2.33
CA THR A 203 6.85 -17.82 2.19
C THR A 203 6.17 -17.95 0.82
N GLY A 204 5.55 -16.87 0.33
CA GLY A 204 4.73 -16.89 -0.88
C GLY A 204 3.36 -17.56 -0.69
N LEU A 205 2.38 -17.19 -1.51
CA LEU A 205 1.06 -17.80 -1.49
C LEU A 205 1.11 -19.22 -2.08
N ASN A 206 0.44 -20.17 -1.43
CA ASN A 206 0.33 -21.56 -1.89
C ASN A 206 -0.70 -21.77 -3.02
N VAL A 207 -1.37 -20.71 -3.44
CA VAL A 207 -2.39 -20.71 -4.49
C VAL A 207 -2.05 -19.67 -5.54
N PRO A 208 -2.47 -19.85 -6.80
CA PRO A 208 -2.31 -18.82 -7.83
C PRO A 208 -2.99 -17.52 -7.40
N TRP A 209 -2.41 -16.37 -7.69
CA TRP A 209 -2.96 -15.08 -7.29
C TRP A 209 -3.08 -14.09 -8.46
N TYR A 210 -4.13 -13.27 -8.42
CA TYR A 210 -4.50 -12.32 -9.45
C TYR A 210 -4.37 -10.88 -8.94
N ALA A 211 -3.73 -10.03 -9.73
CA ALA A 211 -3.48 -8.63 -9.38
C ALA A 211 -4.60 -7.72 -9.88
N VAL A 212 -4.97 -6.73 -9.07
CA VAL A 212 -5.75 -5.55 -9.47
C VAL A 212 -4.89 -4.33 -9.18
N HIS A 213 -5.00 -3.30 -10.00
CA HIS A 213 -4.24 -2.07 -9.86
C HIS A 213 -5.01 -1.06 -8.99
N GLY A 214 -4.40 -0.60 -7.89
CA GLY A 214 -4.95 0.43 -6.99
C GLY A 214 -4.31 1.80 -7.21
N ASN A 215 -4.88 2.84 -6.60
CA ASN A 215 -4.39 4.20 -6.76
C ASN A 215 -3.00 4.37 -6.13
N HIS A 216 -2.65 3.69 -5.03
CA HIS A 216 -1.29 3.73 -4.49
C HIS A 216 -0.27 3.00 -5.37
N ASP A 217 -0.71 2.14 -6.29
CA ASP A 217 0.16 1.47 -7.27
C ASP A 217 0.54 2.39 -8.44
N ALA A 218 -0.18 3.51 -8.61
CA ALA A 218 0.00 4.45 -9.71
C ALA A 218 0.38 5.87 -9.27
N LEU A 219 -0.05 6.27 -8.08
CA LEU A 219 0.00 7.63 -7.55
C LEU A 219 0.81 7.69 -6.26
N LEU A 220 1.48 8.82 -6.06
CA LEU A 220 2.22 9.10 -4.84
C LEU A 220 1.23 9.33 -3.70
N GLN A 221 1.39 8.57 -2.60
CA GLN A 221 0.43 8.48 -1.49
C GLN A 221 -1.01 8.27 -1.99
N GLY A 222 -1.18 7.50 -3.07
CA GLY A 222 -2.48 7.21 -3.66
C GLY A 222 -3.21 8.41 -4.26
N THR A 223 -2.56 9.57 -4.38
CA THR A 223 -3.26 10.83 -4.68
C THR A 223 -2.60 11.64 -5.79
N VAL A 224 -1.28 11.80 -5.74
CA VAL A 224 -0.56 12.71 -6.65
C VAL A 224 0.01 11.97 -7.84
N THR A 225 -0.25 12.47 -9.05
CA THR A 225 0.32 11.88 -10.27
C THR A 225 1.83 12.17 -10.33
N PRO A 226 2.70 11.14 -10.48
CA PRO A 226 4.13 11.36 -10.67
C PRO A 226 4.42 12.24 -11.89
N ASN A 227 5.33 13.20 -11.73
CA ASN A 227 5.75 14.13 -12.77
C ASN A 227 7.30 14.19 -12.81
N PRO A 228 7.93 14.84 -13.80
CA PRO A 228 9.39 14.88 -13.89
C PRO A 228 10.10 15.42 -12.63
N GLY A 229 9.48 16.37 -11.92
CA GLY A 229 10.01 16.94 -10.69
C GLY A 229 9.93 15.98 -9.51
N THR A 230 8.77 15.36 -9.29
CA THR A 230 8.61 14.38 -8.20
C THR A 230 9.44 13.11 -8.46
N GLN A 231 9.51 12.64 -9.70
CA GLN A 231 10.40 11.53 -10.09
C GLN A 231 11.87 11.82 -9.78
N ALA A 232 12.35 13.05 -10.08
CA ALA A 232 13.71 13.44 -9.74
C ALA A 232 13.93 13.51 -8.22
N ALA A 233 12.95 14.00 -7.46
CA ALA A 233 13.03 14.10 -6.01
C ALA A 233 13.01 12.72 -5.31
N MET A 234 12.21 11.76 -5.80
CA MET A 234 12.09 10.41 -5.23
C MET A 234 13.42 9.66 -5.17
N VAL A 235 14.27 9.86 -6.17
CA VAL A 235 15.56 9.15 -6.30
C VAL A 235 16.74 9.93 -5.75
N ALA A 236 16.52 11.19 -5.35
CA ALA A 236 17.56 12.09 -4.86
C ALA A 236 17.84 11.92 -3.36
N ASP A 237 18.63 12.83 -2.81
CA ASP A 237 19.13 12.82 -1.43
C ASP A 237 18.37 13.74 -0.47
N LYS A 238 17.29 14.41 -0.90
CA LYS A 238 16.58 15.37 -0.05
C LYS A 238 15.28 14.81 0.48
N ARG A 239 15.27 14.48 1.77
CA ARG A 239 14.04 14.13 2.49
C ARG A 239 13.47 15.35 3.19
N TYR A 240 12.31 15.81 2.74
CA TYR A 240 11.69 17.02 3.28
C TYR A 240 10.98 16.75 4.61
N GLU A 241 11.18 17.64 5.59
CA GLU A 241 10.66 17.48 6.96
C GLU A 241 9.61 18.54 7.32
N ALA A 242 9.41 19.54 6.46
CA ALA A 242 8.41 20.58 6.66
C ALA A 242 8.05 21.26 5.33
N LEU A 243 6.99 22.08 5.37
CA LEU A 243 6.58 22.92 4.24
C LEU A 243 7.62 24.03 3.97
N PRO A 244 7.76 24.47 2.71
CA PRO A 244 8.50 25.69 2.39
C PRO A 244 7.87 26.91 3.06
N SER A 245 8.67 27.96 3.34
CA SER A 245 8.17 29.12 4.09
C SER A 245 7.10 29.91 3.33
N THR A 246 6.96 29.66 2.03
CA THR A 246 6.01 30.34 1.13
C THR A 246 4.67 29.63 1.03
N MET A 247 4.51 28.45 1.63
CA MET A 247 3.29 27.65 1.50
C MET A 247 2.59 27.53 2.85
N THR A 248 1.30 27.76 2.84
CA THR A 248 0.44 27.50 3.99
C THR A 248 -0.01 26.05 4.00
N LEU A 249 -0.39 25.57 5.19
CA LEU A 249 -1.01 24.26 5.29
C LEU A 249 -2.35 24.20 4.55
N GLU A 250 -3.13 25.28 4.56
CA GLU A 250 -4.40 25.34 3.82
C GLU A 250 -4.19 25.13 2.31
N GLU A 251 -3.22 25.83 1.73
CA GLU A 251 -2.85 25.65 0.31
C GLU A 251 -2.33 24.23 0.04
N THR A 252 -1.56 23.66 0.98
CA THR A 252 -1.07 22.28 0.87
C THR A 252 -2.23 21.29 0.84
N LEU A 253 -3.11 21.34 1.84
CA LEU A 253 -4.22 20.41 1.98
C LEU A 253 -5.22 20.57 0.84
N ALA A 254 -5.46 21.79 0.36
CA ALA A 254 -6.30 22.05 -0.80
C ALA A 254 -5.75 21.48 -2.12
N ALA A 255 -4.46 21.13 -2.17
CA ALA A 255 -3.86 20.45 -3.32
C ALA A 255 -4.03 18.92 -3.30
N PHE A 256 -4.45 18.33 -2.17
CA PHE A 256 -4.82 16.91 -2.07
C PHE A 256 -6.33 16.78 -2.10
N ASN A 257 -6.89 16.22 -3.18
CA ASN A 257 -8.33 16.19 -3.39
C ASN A 257 -8.84 14.80 -3.76
N GLU A 258 -10.12 14.56 -3.48
CA GLU A 258 -10.87 13.37 -3.93
C GLU A 258 -10.87 13.23 -5.46
N ILE A 259 -10.98 14.36 -6.15
CA ILE A 259 -11.06 14.48 -7.61
C ILE A 259 -9.80 15.21 -8.08
N GLY A 260 -9.19 14.73 -9.17
CA GLY A 260 -7.97 15.32 -9.70
C GLY A 260 -8.14 16.77 -10.20
N PRO A 261 -7.03 17.49 -10.45
CA PRO A 261 -5.66 17.06 -10.19
C PRO A 261 -5.29 17.20 -8.72
N ALA A 262 -4.24 16.49 -8.31
CA ALA A 262 -3.60 16.68 -7.02
C ALA A 262 -2.09 16.82 -7.19
N ASP A 263 -1.44 17.59 -6.31
CA ASP A 263 -0.01 17.90 -6.41
C ASP A 263 0.67 17.94 -5.04
N TYR A 264 1.99 17.76 -5.04
CA TYR A 264 2.80 17.95 -3.84
C TYR A 264 3.20 19.41 -3.63
N PRO A 265 3.49 19.81 -2.38
CA PRO A 265 4.18 21.04 -2.08
C PRO A 265 5.44 21.24 -2.93
N THR A 266 5.71 22.48 -3.31
CA THR A 266 6.97 22.83 -3.97
C THR A 266 8.14 22.65 -3.01
N SER A 267 9.32 22.34 -3.55
CA SER A 267 10.52 22.03 -2.76
C SER A 267 11.45 23.23 -2.51
N SER A 268 10.95 24.47 -2.58
CA SER A 268 11.76 25.70 -2.65
C SER A 268 12.82 25.82 -1.54
N ASP A 269 12.41 26.27 -0.38
CA ASP A 269 13.20 26.47 0.83
C ASP A 269 12.73 25.53 1.95
N ALA A 270 11.97 24.50 1.56
CA ALA A 270 11.49 23.45 2.45
C ALA A 270 12.67 22.82 3.20
N PRO A 271 12.61 22.78 4.56
CA PRO A 271 13.61 22.08 5.36
C PRO A 271 13.72 20.61 4.95
N PHE A 272 14.96 20.12 4.89
CA PHE A 272 15.23 18.74 4.52
C PHE A 272 16.45 18.20 5.27
N VAL A 273 16.50 16.88 5.37
CA VAL A 273 17.68 16.12 5.76
C VAL A 273 18.26 15.39 4.56
N THR A 274 19.56 15.15 4.61
CA THR A 274 20.26 14.42 3.54
C THR A 274 20.13 12.91 3.80
N VAL A 275 19.62 12.20 2.81
CA VAL A 275 19.50 10.73 2.80
C VAL A 275 20.24 10.16 1.60
N THR A 276 20.48 8.86 1.58
CA THR A 276 21.19 8.22 0.47
C THR A 276 20.27 8.13 -0.76
N PRO A 277 20.69 8.64 -1.93
CA PRO A 277 19.97 8.46 -3.20
C PRO A 277 19.75 6.99 -3.54
N ASP A 278 18.62 6.69 -4.17
CA ASP A 278 18.32 5.34 -4.67
C ASP A 278 17.46 5.41 -5.93
N ALA A 279 18.00 4.89 -7.04
CA ALA A 279 17.31 4.88 -8.32
C ALA A 279 16.08 3.96 -8.36
N GLN A 280 15.95 3.00 -7.45
CA GLN A 280 14.81 2.11 -7.36
C GLN A 280 13.57 2.77 -6.72
N ARG A 281 13.74 3.94 -6.10
CA ARG A 281 12.63 4.71 -5.51
C ARG A 281 11.77 5.44 -6.53
N ARG A 282 12.13 5.47 -7.82
CA ARG A 282 11.31 6.13 -8.84
C ARG A 282 9.91 5.52 -8.92
N ALA A 283 8.92 6.31 -9.28
CA ALA A 283 7.59 5.81 -9.53
C ALA A 283 7.58 4.89 -10.77
N VAL A 284 6.84 3.79 -10.66
CA VAL A 284 6.64 2.80 -11.71
C VAL A 284 5.73 3.37 -12.79
N ASN A 285 6.00 3.04 -14.06
CA ASN A 285 5.08 3.36 -15.14
C ASN A 285 4.05 2.23 -15.31
N ARG A 286 2.84 2.51 -15.79
CA ARG A 286 1.78 1.48 -15.94
C ARG A 286 2.23 0.23 -16.69
N GLY A 287 2.78 0.39 -17.89
CA GLY A 287 3.27 -0.75 -18.69
C GLY A 287 4.40 -1.52 -17.98
N GLU A 288 5.19 -0.83 -17.16
CA GLU A 288 6.23 -1.44 -16.34
C GLU A 288 5.66 -2.22 -15.15
N PHE A 289 4.60 -1.73 -14.49
CA PHE A 289 3.89 -2.48 -13.46
C PHE A 289 3.42 -3.83 -14.00
N ALA A 290 2.71 -3.84 -15.14
CA ALA A 290 2.33 -5.09 -15.80
C ALA A 290 3.55 -5.94 -16.22
N GLN A 291 4.64 -5.31 -16.65
CA GLN A 291 5.85 -6.02 -17.06
C GLN A 291 6.49 -6.76 -15.89
N LEU A 292 6.56 -6.14 -14.70
CA LEU A 292 7.09 -6.75 -13.49
C LEU A 292 6.26 -7.98 -13.08
N HIS A 293 4.94 -7.94 -13.23
CA HIS A 293 4.09 -9.12 -13.00
C HIS A 293 4.34 -10.21 -14.05
N VAL A 294 4.42 -9.86 -15.34
CA VAL A 294 4.68 -10.82 -16.43
C VAL A 294 6.03 -11.51 -16.25
N GLN A 295 7.01 -10.82 -15.67
CA GLN A 295 8.35 -11.36 -15.39
C GLN A 295 8.43 -12.10 -14.05
N SER A 296 7.44 -11.94 -13.18
CA SER A 296 7.42 -12.65 -11.90
C SER A 296 7.35 -14.17 -12.10
N PRO A 297 8.07 -14.97 -11.28
CA PRO A 297 7.99 -16.44 -11.34
C PRO A 297 6.69 -17.03 -10.78
N GLY A 298 5.81 -16.20 -10.21
CA GLY A 298 4.57 -16.64 -9.57
C GLY A 298 3.52 -17.19 -10.53
N LEU A 299 2.43 -17.72 -9.96
CA LEU A 299 1.32 -18.30 -10.71
C LEU A 299 0.02 -17.52 -10.52
N PRO A 300 -0.85 -17.46 -11.56
CA PRO A 300 -0.51 -17.79 -12.94
C PRO A 300 0.54 -16.81 -13.49
N PRO A 301 1.28 -17.15 -14.56
CA PRO A 301 2.24 -16.22 -15.16
C PRO A 301 1.57 -14.87 -15.46
N GLY A 302 2.19 -13.78 -15.01
CA GLY A 302 1.64 -12.43 -15.15
C GLY A 302 0.55 -12.05 -14.16
N HIS A 303 0.09 -12.95 -13.30
CA HIS A 303 -0.94 -12.69 -12.29
C HIS A 303 -2.21 -12.05 -12.87
N GLY A 304 -2.52 -12.43 -14.13
CA GLY A 304 -3.61 -11.88 -14.93
C GLY A 304 -3.17 -10.92 -16.03
N PHE A 305 -2.05 -10.22 -15.88
CA PHE A 305 -1.47 -9.40 -16.94
C PHE A 305 -0.78 -10.22 -18.01
N THR A 306 -0.74 -9.67 -19.22
CA THR A 306 -0.13 -10.29 -20.40
C THR A 306 0.86 -9.33 -21.06
N SER A 307 1.65 -9.83 -22.02
CA SER A 307 2.50 -8.96 -22.86
C SER A 307 1.71 -7.89 -23.63
N GLU A 308 0.43 -8.14 -23.94
CA GLU A 308 -0.44 -7.13 -24.55
C GLU A 308 -0.75 -5.99 -23.56
N ASN A 309 -1.04 -6.33 -22.29
CA ASN A 309 -1.21 -5.33 -21.23
C ASN A 309 0.03 -4.44 -21.06
N VAL A 310 1.23 -5.03 -21.19
CA VAL A 310 2.51 -4.30 -21.14
C VAL A 310 2.62 -3.31 -22.29
N LEU A 311 2.38 -3.77 -23.52
CA LEU A 311 2.51 -2.96 -24.74
C LEU A 311 1.48 -1.83 -24.78
N ASP A 312 0.23 -2.14 -24.45
CA ASP A 312 -0.89 -1.19 -24.48
C ASP A 312 -0.99 -0.33 -23.21
N GLN A 313 -0.21 -0.65 -22.17
CA GLN A 313 -0.25 0.01 -20.87
C GLN A 313 -1.64 -0.04 -20.19
N LYS A 314 -2.36 -1.15 -20.36
CA LYS A 314 -3.71 -1.38 -19.83
C LYS A 314 -3.67 -2.24 -18.58
N MET A 315 -4.15 -1.70 -17.45
CA MET A 315 -4.15 -2.41 -16.15
C MET A 315 -5.47 -3.17 -15.86
N TYR A 316 -6.25 -3.46 -16.89
CA TYR A 316 -7.47 -4.27 -16.83
C TYR A 316 -7.34 -5.50 -17.71
N TYR A 317 -7.97 -6.61 -17.33
CA TYR A 317 -7.90 -7.87 -18.06
C TYR A 317 -9.08 -8.79 -17.72
N ALA A 318 -9.22 -9.85 -18.51
CA ALA A 318 -10.13 -10.95 -18.24
C ALA A 318 -9.34 -12.25 -18.08
N SER A 319 -9.67 -13.04 -17.06
CA SER A 319 -9.10 -14.37 -16.87
C SER A 319 -10.20 -15.36 -16.51
N ASP A 320 -10.04 -16.60 -16.95
CA ASP A 320 -10.97 -17.66 -16.62
C ASP A 320 -10.42 -18.48 -15.45
N VAL A 321 -11.16 -18.49 -14.33
CA VAL A 321 -10.82 -19.23 -13.11
C VAL A 321 -11.89 -20.28 -12.88
N GLY A 322 -11.63 -21.49 -13.38
CA GLY A 322 -12.64 -22.56 -13.41
C GLY A 322 -13.87 -22.16 -14.24
N SER A 323 -15.06 -22.20 -13.62
CA SER A 323 -16.33 -21.81 -14.24
C SER A 323 -16.63 -20.30 -14.17
N VAL A 324 -15.74 -19.52 -13.58
CA VAL A 324 -15.89 -18.07 -13.44
C VAL A 324 -15.00 -17.35 -14.45
N ARG A 325 -15.54 -16.32 -15.11
CA ARG A 325 -14.76 -15.31 -15.81
C ARG A 325 -14.52 -14.15 -14.85
N LEU A 326 -13.29 -14.04 -14.37
CA LEU A 326 -12.82 -12.93 -13.56
C LEU A 326 -12.49 -11.76 -14.49
N LEU A 327 -13.21 -10.65 -14.33
CA LEU A 327 -12.92 -9.38 -14.98
C LEU A 327 -12.27 -8.47 -13.95
N VAL A 328 -11.07 -8.00 -14.25
CA VAL A 328 -10.36 -7.01 -13.43
C VAL A 328 -10.40 -5.68 -14.16
N ILE A 329 -10.85 -4.63 -13.47
CA ILE A 329 -10.86 -3.26 -14.00
C ILE A 329 -9.80 -2.39 -13.32
N ASP A 330 -9.22 -1.50 -14.12
CA ASP A 330 -8.39 -0.39 -13.65
C ASP A 330 -9.31 0.77 -13.32
N SER A 331 -9.58 0.96 -12.03
CA SER A 331 -10.45 2.01 -11.52
C SER A 331 -9.69 3.28 -11.14
N VAL A 332 -8.38 3.34 -11.39
CA VAL A 332 -7.53 4.46 -10.97
C VAL A 332 -7.72 5.64 -11.92
N ASN A 333 -7.96 6.84 -11.37
CA ASN A 333 -7.78 8.06 -12.15
C ASN A 333 -6.29 8.45 -12.16
N HIS A 334 -5.63 8.21 -13.28
CA HIS A 334 -4.20 8.46 -13.42
C HIS A 334 -3.82 9.95 -13.58
N PHE A 335 -4.77 10.86 -13.37
CA PHE A 335 -4.54 12.30 -13.35
C PHE A 335 -4.66 12.89 -11.94
N GLY A 336 -4.75 12.03 -10.93
CA GLY A 336 -4.72 12.39 -9.53
C GLY A 336 -6.08 12.32 -8.86
N GLY A 337 -6.02 12.47 -7.54
CA GLY A 337 -7.13 12.24 -6.62
C GLY A 337 -7.32 10.76 -6.29
N TRP A 338 -7.84 10.50 -5.09
CA TRP A 338 -7.95 9.14 -4.55
C TRP A 338 -9.30 8.46 -4.83
N GLN A 339 -10.24 9.14 -5.49
CA GLN A 339 -11.50 8.50 -5.90
C GLN A 339 -11.36 7.86 -7.29
N GLY A 340 -12.19 6.85 -7.53
CA GLY A 340 -12.12 6.01 -8.72
C GLY A 340 -12.74 6.63 -9.97
N SER A 341 -12.32 6.14 -11.13
CA SER A 341 -12.80 6.55 -12.45
C SER A 341 -12.83 5.36 -13.42
N LEU A 342 -13.58 5.47 -14.51
CA LEU A 342 -13.62 4.47 -15.56
C LEU A 342 -13.76 5.15 -16.93
N GLY A 343 -12.71 5.06 -17.75
CA GLY A 343 -12.69 5.66 -19.09
C GLY A 343 -13.58 4.91 -20.09
N GLU A 344 -13.97 5.60 -21.16
CA GLU A 344 -14.93 5.12 -22.17
C GLU A 344 -14.49 3.80 -22.82
N ASP A 345 -13.22 3.68 -23.23
CA ASP A 345 -12.67 2.48 -23.86
C ASP A 345 -12.77 1.24 -22.96
N GLN A 346 -12.48 1.41 -21.66
CA GLN A 346 -12.55 0.32 -20.69
C GLN A 346 -14.00 -0.05 -20.37
N PHE A 347 -14.91 0.94 -20.33
CA PHE A 347 -16.33 0.69 -20.15
C PHE A 347 -16.90 -0.13 -21.31
N ILE A 348 -16.61 0.25 -22.56
CA ILE A 348 -17.02 -0.49 -23.76
C ILE A 348 -16.41 -1.90 -23.76
N TRP A 349 -15.13 -2.02 -23.37
CA TRP A 349 -14.50 -3.33 -23.20
C TRP A 349 -15.25 -4.18 -22.18
N LEU A 350 -15.58 -3.64 -21.01
CA LEU A 350 -16.28 -4.34 -19.93
C LEU A 350 -17.68 -4.80 -20.36
N GLU A 351 -18.46 -3.93 -21.03
CA GLU A 351 -19.76 -4.30 -21.58
C GLU A 351 -19.65 -5.47 -22.56
N ASN A 352 -18.67 -5.42 -23.46
CA ASN A 352 -18.41 -6.50 -24.41
C ASN A 352 -17.97 -7.80 -23.70
N GLN A 353 -17.15 -7.73 -22.65
CA GLN A 353 -16.75 -8.90 -21.88
C GLN A 353 -17.95 -9.57 -21.20
N ILE A 354 -18.84 -8.77 -20.62
CA ILE A 354 -20.03 -9.28 -19.93
C ILE A 354 -21.03 -9.86 -20.93
N ALA A 355 -21.34 -9.13 -22.00
CA ALA A 355 -22.34 -9.52 -22.99
C ALA A 355 -21.98 -10.82 -23.74
N ASN A 356 -20.68 -11.10 -23.91
CA ASN A 356 -20.19 -12.27 -24.63
C ASN A 356 -19.72 -13.41 -23.71
N SER A 357 -19.92 -13.30 -22.39
CA SER A 357 -19.49 -14.37 -21.46
C SER A 357 -20.52 -15.51 -21.41
N GLU A 358 -20.05 -16.73 -21.69
CA GLU A 358 -20.80 -17.97 -21.41
C GLU A 358 -20.57 -18.48 -19.97
N LYS A 359 -19.68 -17.82 -19.21
CA LYS A 359 -19.33 -18.13 -17.82
C LYS A 359 -19.95 -17.14 -16.84
N TYR A 360 -20.06 -17.54 -15.58
CA TYR A 360 -20.41 -16.60 -14.49
C TYR A 360 -19.34 -15.52 -14.40
N VAL A 361 -19.75 -14.25 -14.38
CA VAL A 361 -18.83 -13.13 -14.31
C VAL A 361 -18.66 -12.68 -12.86
N VAL A 362 -17.42 -12.52 -12.44
CA VAL A 362 -17.05 -11.81 -11.21
C VAL A 362 -16.21 -10.62 -11.62
N LEU A 363 -16.63 -9.42 -11.19
CA LEU A 363 -15.91 -8.18 -11.41
C LEU A 363 -15.09 -7.86 -10.15
N ALA A 364 -13.80 -7.55 -10.34
CA ALA A 364 -12.91 -7.07 -9.30
C ALA A 364 -12.35 -5.70 -9.66
N SER A 365 -12.32 -4.83 -8.66
CA SER A 365 -11.93 -3.42 -8.74
C SER A 365 -11.27 -3.04 -7.42
N HIS A 366 -10.35 -2.07 -7.46
CA HIS A 366 -9.83 -1.45 -6.25
C HIS A 366 -10.90 -0.54 -5.61
N HIS A 367 -11.43 0.40 -6.37
CA HIS A 367 -12.47 1.30 -5.87
C HIS A 367 -13.85 0.62 -5.84
N PRO A 368 -14.62 0.74 -4.75
CA PRO A 368 -16.02 0.33 -4.73
C PRO A 368 -16.88 1.25 -5.61
N LEU A 369 -18.07 0.77 -6.00
CA LEU A 369 -18.97 1.54 -6.88
C LEU A 369 -19.33 2.94 -6.34
N THR A 370 -19.40 3.08 -5.01
CA THR A 370 -19.75 4.34 -4.33
C THR A 370 -18.68 5.42 -4.44
N THR A 371 -17.47 5.06 -4.85
CA THR A 371 -16.32 5.98 -4.99
C THR A 371 -15.93 6.23 -6.44
N MET A 372 -16.73 5.75 -7.40
CA MET A 372 -16.45 5.90 -8.85
C MET A 372 -16.99 7.22 -9.39
N PHE A 373 -16.45 8.35 -8.93
CA PHE A 373 -16.93 9.69 -9.30
C PHE A 373 -15.82 10.71 -9.62
N ASN A 374 -14.56 10.28 -9.71
CA ASN A 374 -13.48 11.15 -10.15
C ASN A 374 -13.54 11.33 -11.67
N ASP A 375 -14.33 12.31 -12.11
CA ASP A 375 -14.56 12.65 -13.52
C ASP A 375 -13.45 13.54 -14.12
N TYR A 376 -12.38 13.81 -13.36
CA TYR A 376 -11.29 14.64 -13.84
C TYR A 376 -10.56 13.99 -15.02
N SER A 377 -10.40 14.76 -16.09
CA SER A 377 -9.67 14.35 -17.27
C SER A 377 -9.09 15.59 -17.95
N PRO A 378 -7.81 15.59 -18.36
CA PRO A 378 -7.27 16.63 -19.21
C PRO A 378 -8.06 16.75 -20.51
N ALA A 379 -8.23 17.98 -21.00
CA ALA A 379 -9.07 18.29 -22.17
C ALA A 379 -8.83 17.32 -23.34
N GLY A 380 -9.90 16.61 -23.75
CA GLY A 380 -9.88 15.71 -24.91
C GLY A 380 -9.74 14.23 -24.61
N ARG A 381 -9.66 13.82 -23.33
CA ARG A 381 -9.77 12.40 -22.92
C ARG A 381 -11.13 12.16 -22.25
N ARG A 382 -11.82 11.08 -22.61
CA ARG A 382 -13.12 10.69 -22.06
C ARG A 382 -13.00 9.41 -21.25
#